data_AF-A0A0N0MRQ6-F1
#
_entry.id   AF-A0A0N0MRQ6-F1
#
_cell.length_a   1.000
_cell.length_b   1.000
_cell.length_c   1.000
_cell.angle_alpha   90.00
_cell.angle_beta   90.00
_cell.angle_gamma   90.00
#
_symmetry.space_group_name_H-M   'P 1'
#
loop_
_entity.id
_entity.type
_entity.pdbx_description
1 polymer ?
#
loop_
_entity_poly.entity_id
_entity_poly.type
_entity_poly.pdbx_seq_one_letter_code
_entity_poly.pdbx_strand_id
1 'polypeptide(L)'
;MFEVEPVGKRQPQARPAAVDKRFRAFDPHQVLLLPPSLDDWLPKDHLARFVADLVDKVLDLGQVRADYTGKRGYPPYDPRLMLRLLIYGYTTRVRSSRAIEQRCADDIAFRFLAADQAPGFRSISRFRRRHLDAIAALFTQSLHLAQKLGMVKMGRIALDGTKLEANASKHKAMSYGRLVDKEERIEAEVAALEAKAAALLATDEAEGQGFGIDGEDTDLPAERDRREKRLARLQAARAQIEAEAADKARAHAEDKERRRQERASADDEQTVTNAGETAAAKTRPKPKTQANFTDPDSRIPKNSDGAYIQAYDAQAVVDAEHQVSTAADVTTNEQVPPAPRGRLPASATLKERMARKLRNKPGKAAYSWRKAIVEPVFGQMMTCQNGHRLLPRGEDGARGEWRLLAACHNLRKIVRHAGLTALAG
;
A
#
# COMPACT_ATOMS: atom_id res chain seq x y z
N MET A 1 24.18 -0.16 -73.16
CA MET A 1 23.78 -1.40 -72.44
C MET A 1 22.81 -0.95 -71.38
N PHE A 2 21.50 -1.14 -71.58
CA PHE A 2 20.47 -0.78 -70.61
C PHE A 2 19.84 -2.08 -70.13
N GLU A 3 20.00 -2.38 -68.84
CA GLU A 3 19.32 -3.48 -68.17
C GLU A 3 17.82 -3.17 -68.07
N VAL A 4 17.00 -4.13 -68.46
CA VAL A 4 15.55 -4.10 -68.28
C VAL A 4 15.24 -4.90 -67.02
N GLU A 5 14.80 -4.24 -65.95
CA GLU A 5 14.33 -4.95 -64.76
C GLU A 5 13.06 -5.75 -65.06
N PRO A 6 12.92 -6.98 -64.52
CA PRO A 6 11.76 -7.81 -64.78
C PRO A 6 10.52 -7.24 -64.06
N VAL A 7 9.46 -6.97 -64.84
CA VAL A 7 8.16 -6.54 -64.33
C VAL A 7 7.57 -7.64 -63.45
N GLY A 8 7.64 -7.46 -62.13
CA GLY A 8 6.93 -8.29 -61.16
C GLY A 8 5.42 -8.25 -61.40
N LYS A 9 4.77 -9.42 -61.45
CA LYS A 9 3.32 -9.54 -61.63
C LYS A 9 2.59 -8.75 -60.53
N ARG A 10 1.93 -7.65 -60.89
CA ARG A 10 0.99 -6.92 -60.00
C ARG A 10 -0.13 -7.89 -59.61
N GLN A 11 -0.20 -8.25 -58.32
CA GLN A 11 -1.39 -8.92 -57.80
C GLN A 11 -2.59 -7.98 -57.96
N PRO A 12 -3.73 -8.47 -58.48
CA PRO A 12 -4.93 -7.64 -58.64
C PRO A 12 -5.41 -7.20 -57.27
N GLN A 13 -5.45 -5.89 -57.03
CA GLN A 13 -6.13 -5.32 -55.87
C GLN A 13 -7.63 -5.64 -56.02
N ALA A 14 -8.15 -6.52 -55.16
CA ALA A 14 -9.57 -6.81 -55.13
C ALA A 14 -10.33 -5.51 -54.84
N ARG A 15 -11.32 -5.18 -55.68
CA ARG A 15 -12.24 -4.06 -55.42
C ARG A 15 -12.95 -4.32 -54.08
N PRO A 16 -13.04 -3.33 -53.16
CA PRO A 16 -13.83 -3.50 -51.95
C PRO A 16 -15.27 -3.82 -52.35
N ALA A 17 -15.84 -4.86 -51.75
CA ALA A 17 -17.22 -5.27 -52.02
C ALA A 17 -18.17 -4.11 -51.73
N ALA A 18 -19.14 -3.88 -52.62
CA ALA A 18 -20.18 -2.89 -52.41
C ALA A 18 -20.99 -3.28 -51.16
N VAL A 19 -21.07 -2.36 -50.19
CA VAL A 19 -21.86 -2.56 -48.98
C VAL A 19 -23.26 -2.00 -49.22
N ASP A 20 -24.24 -2.88 -49.47
CA ASP A 20 -25.66 -2.50 -49.66
C ASP A 20 -26.38 -2.10 -48.37
N LYS A 21 -25.74 -2.28 -47.20
CA LYS A 21 -26.37 -2.03 -45.90
C LYS A 21 -26.19 -0.58 -45.47
N ARG A 22 -27.29 0.13 -45.21
CA ARG A 22 -27.25 1.47 -44.61
C ARG A 22 -26.81 1.40 -43.15
N PHE A 23 -25.69 2.06 -42.84
CA PHE A 23 -25.22 2.23 -41.47
C PHE A 23 -25.99 3.32 -40.74
N ARG A 24 -25.94 3.30 -39.40
CA ARG A 24 -26.41 4.43 -38.57
C ARG A 24 -25.52 5.66 -38.83
N ALA A 25 -26.08 6.86 -38.68
CA ALA A 25 -25.31 8.09 -38.77
C ALA A 25 -24.18 8.08 -37.73
N PHE A 26 -22.98 8.49 -38.14
CA PHE A 26 -21.78 8.59 -37.31
C PHE A 26 -21.25 10.02 -37.42
N ASP A 27 -21.55 10.85 -36.42
CA ASP A 27 -21.14 12.25 -36.37
C ASP A 27 -20.47 12.56 -35.02
N PRO A 28 -19.13 12.57 -34.97
CA PRO A 28 -18.37 12.96 -33.77
C PRO A 28 -18.53 14.43 -33.36
N HIS A 29 -19.07 15.28 -34.25
CA HIS A 29 -19.29 16.70 -34.01
C HIS A 29 -20.75 17.01 -33.64
N GLN A 30 -21.56 15.97 -33.36
CA GLN A 30 -22.95 16.14 -32.96
C GLN A 30 -23.07 17.06 -31.75
N VAL A 31 -23.76 18.19 -31.95
CA VAL A 31 -24.07 19.15 -30.88
C VAL A 31 -25.32 18.69 -30.12
N LEU A 32 -25.27 18.75 -28.79
CA LEU A 32 -26.43 18.49 -27.93
C LEU A 32 -27.13 19.82 -27.63
N LEU A 33 -28.46 19.86 -27.79
CA LEU A 33 -29.27 21.07 -27.64
C LEU A 33 -29.30 21.61 -26.20
N LEU A 34 -29.23 20.72 -25.20
CA LEU A 34 -29.15 21.04 -23.78
C LEU A 34 -27.96 20.30 -23.16
N PRO A 35 -27.33 20.83 -22.09
CA PRO A 35 -26.31 20.08 -21.35
C PRO A 35 -26.94 18.78 -20.84
N PRO A 36 -26.44 17.61 -21.26
CA PRO A 36 -26.96 16.35 -20.75
C PRO A 36 -26.69 16.25 -19.25
N SER A 37 -27.63 15.71 -18.50
CA SER A 37 -27.35 15.34 -17.11
C SER A 37 -26.36 14.17 -17.10
N LEU A 38 -25.35 14.24 -16.23
CA LEU A 38 -24.49 13.08 -15.95
C LEU A 38 -25.31 11.88 -15.46
N ASP A 39 -26.47 12.14 -14.87
CA ASP A 39 -27.41 11.11 -14.44
C ASP A 39 -28.01 10.34 -15.63
N ASP A 40 -28.28 11.01 -16.76
CA ASP A 40 -28.88 10.36 -17.94
C ASP A 40 -27.88 9.47 -18.67
N TRP A 41 -26.59 9.77 -18.54
CA TRP A 41 -25.52 9.08 -19.25
C TRP A 41 -25.06 7.80 -18.54
N LEU A 42 -25.42 7.63 -17.27
CA LEU A 42 -25.01 6.50 -16.46
C LEU A 42 -26.18 5.51 -16.29
N PRO A 43 -26.03 4.23 -16.72
CA PRO A 43 -27.08 3.22 -16.55
C PRO A 43 -27.55 3.10 -15.10
N LYS A 44 -28.84 2.78 -14.89
CA LYS A 44 -29.45 2.72 -13.54
C LYS A 44 -28.83 1.63 -12.66
N ASP A 45 -28.33 0.57 -13.26
CA ASP A 45 -27.65 -0.57 -12.65
C ASP A 45 -26.12 -0.40 -12.64
N HIS A 46 -25.61 0.81 -12.83
CA HIS A 46 -24.16 1.02 -12.84
C HIS A 46 -23.55 1.01 -11.43
N LEU A 47 -22.39 0.37 -11.25
CA LEU A 47 -21.68 0.26 -9.95
C LEU A 47 -21.42 1.62 -9.28
N ALA A 48 -21.13 2.65 -10.06
CA ALA A 48 -20.93 4.00 -9.51
C ALA A 48 -22.16 4.55 -8.76
N ARG A 49 -23.38 4.16 -9.16
CA ARG A 49 -24.60 4.55 -8.44
C ARG A 49 -24.66 3.88 -7.07
N PHE A 50 -24.39 2.58 -7.02
CA PHE A 50 -24.26 1.86 -5.76
C PHE A 50 -23.20 2.48 -4.84
N VAL A 51 -22.04 2.87 -5.38
CA VAL A 51 -20.99 3.53 -4.59
C VAL A 51 -21.46 4.91 -4.07
N ALA A 52 -22.20 5.67 -4.87
CA ALA A 52 -22.77 6.94 -4.42
C ALA A 52 -23.76 6.74 -3.28
N ASP A 53 -24.72 5.81 -3.43
CA ASP A 53 -25.70 5.48 -2.39
C ASP A 53 -25.04 4.94 -1.12
N LEU A 54 -24.06 4.06 -1.26
CA LEU A 54 -23.27 3.51 -0.16
C LEU A 54 -22.63 4.63 0.67
N VAL A 55 -21.92 5.56 0.01
CA VAL A 55 -21.23 6.65 0.69
C VAL A 55 -22.21 7.64 1.32
N ASP A 56 -23.36 7.86 0.71
CA ASP A 56 -24.30 8.88 1.17
C ASP A 56 -25.19 8.43 2.32
N LYS A 57 -25.63 7.16 2.26
CA LYS A 57 -26.71 6.63 3.11
C LYS A 57 -26.21 5.62 4.13
N VAL A 58 -25.11 4.91 3.86
CA VAL A 58 -24.69 3.76 4.66
C VAL A 58 -23.42 4.05 5.44
N LEU A 59 -22.41 4.64 4.80
CA LEU A 59 -21.12 4.85 5.43
C LEU A 59 -21.14 6.02 6.42
N ASP A 60 -20.60 5.78 7.61
CA ASP A 60 -20.37 6.82 8.59
C ASP A 60 -19.10 7.60 8.25
N LEU A 61 -19.29 8.91 8.03
CA LEU A 61 -18.28 9.88 7.62
C LEU A 61 -17.86 10.79 8.78
N GLY A 62 -18.36 10.55 10.00
CA GLY A 62 -18.14 11.42 11.17
C GLY A 62 -16.66 11.69 11.44
N GLN A 63 -15.84 10.64 11.48
CA GLN A 63 -14.39 10.76 11.69
C GLN A 63 -13.71 11.61 10.61
N VAL A 64 -14.07 11.40 9.34
CA VAL A 64 -13.49 12.15 8.21
C VAL A 64 -13.91 13.62 8.28
N ARG A 65 -15.16 13.91 8.65
CA ARG A 65 -15.70 15.26 8.75
C ARG A 65 -15.14 16.04 9.95
N ALA A 66 -14.80 15.35 11.05
CA ALA A 66 -14.26 15.96 12.26
C ALA A 66 -12.94 16.73 12.02
N ASP A 67 -12.16 16.33 11.01
CA ASP A 67 -10.93 17.01 10.62
C ASP A 67 -11.15 18.37 9.92
N TYR A 68 -12.37 18.68 9.51
CA TYR A 68 -12.71 19.87 8.72
C TYR A 68 -13.45 20.94 9.54
N THR A 69 -12.92 21.28 10.72
CA THR A 69 -13.47 22.30 11.62
C THR A 69 -12.88 23.71 11.41
N GLY A 70 -11.77 23.80 10.68
CA GLY A 70 -11.07 25.07 10.44
C GLY A 70 -11.80 26.00 9.46
N LYS A 71 -11.87 27.30 9.81
CA LYS A 71 -12.49 28.35 8.98
C LYS A 71 -11.55 29.00 7.95
N ARG A 72 -10.25 28.69 7.98
CA ARG A 72 -9.21 29.31 7.12
C ARG A 72 -8.76 28.36 6.01
N GLY A 73 -8.42 28.92 4.86
CA GLY A 73 -7.92 28.21 3.68
C GLY A 73 -8.97 28.12 2.57
N TYR A 74 -8.55 27.64 1.40
CA TYR A 74 -9.45 27.40 0.27
C TYR A 74 -10.44 26.27 0.63
N PRO A 75 -11.74 26.37 0.25
CA PRO A 75 -12.74 25.36 0.57
C PRO A 75 -12.30 23.95 0.14
N PRO A 76 -12.39 22.95 1.03
CA PRO A 76 -12.07 21.57 0.68
C PRO A 76 -13.17 20.97 -0.22
N TYR A 77 -12.79 19.96 -1.01
CA TYR A 77 -13.77 19.07 -1.64
C TYR A 77 -14.60 18.33 -0.59
N ASP A 78 -15.85 18.01 -0.91
CA ASP A 78 -16.71 17.22 -0.03
C ASP A 78 -16.08 15.83 0.25
N PRO A 79 -15.99 15.38 1.52
CA PRO A 79 -15.51 14.05 1.86
C PRO A 79 -16.22 12.90 1.15
N ARG A 80 -17.53 13.05 0.87
CA ARG A 80 -18.32 12.06 0.12
C ARG A 80 -17.75 11.89 -1.28
N LEU A 81 -17.50 12.98 -1.97
CA LEU A 81 -16.90 13.00 -3.30
C LEU A 81 -15.56 12.27 -3.30
N MET A 82 -14.68 12.62 -2.37
CA MET A 82 -13.34 12.02 -2.28
C MET A 82 -13.40 10.51 -1.99
N LEU A 83 -14.29 10.07 -1.11
CA LEU A 83 -14.46 8.66 -0.77
C LEU A 83 -15.09 7.84 -1.89
N ARG A 84 -16.10 8.39 -2.58
CA ARG A 84 -16.69 7.77 -3.77
C ARG A 84 -15.61 7.46 -4.81
N LEU A 85 -14.72 8.42 -5.10
CA LEU A 85 -13.62 8.24 -6.04
C LEU A 85 -12.64 7.15 -5.60
N LEU A 86 -12.27 7.12 -4.30
CA LEU A 86 -11.36 6.11 -3.78
C LEU A 86 -11.99 4.71 -3.80
N ILE A 87 -13.20 4.55 -3.30
CA ILE A 87 -13.90 3.26 -3.28
C ILE A 87 -14.10 2.78 -4.72
N TYR A 88 -14.70 3.59 -5.59
CA TYR A 88 -14.95 3.19 -6.98
C TYR A 88 -13.66 2.87 -7.73
N GLY A 89 -12.63 3.70 -7.58
CA GLY A 89 -11.31 3.47 -8.18
C GLY A 89 -10.68 2.14 -7.73
N TYR A 90 -10.69 1.85 -6.43
CA TYR A 90 -10.18 0.57 -5.90
C TYR A 90 -11.01 -0.62 -6.36
N THR A 91 -12.32 -0.42 -6.54
CA THR A 91 -13.24 -1.46 -7.01
C THR A 91 -13.06 -1.76 -8.51
N THR A 92 -12.53 -0.81 -9.29
CA THR A 92 -12.40 -0.84 -10.75
C THR A 92 -10.95 -0.82 -11.26
N ARG A 93 -9.95 -1.09 -10.38
CA ARG A 93 -8.50 -1.16 -10.68
C ARG A 93 -7.78 0.19 -10.84
N VAL A 94 -8.48 1.32 -10.71
CA VAL A 94 -7.90 2.68 -10.81
C VAL A 94 -7.55 3.20 -9.41
N ARG A 95 -6.37 2.83 -8.89
CA ARG A 95 -5.94 3.21 -7.52
C ARG A 95 -5.05 4.44 -7.44
N SER A 96 -4.25 4.69 -8.48
CA SER A 96 -3.28 5.78 -8.46
C SER A 96 -4.01 7.13 -8.50
N SER A 97 -3.58 8.08 -7.67
CA SER A 97 -4.26 9.39 -7.60
C SER A 97 -4.24 10.15 -8.93
N ARG A 98 -3.20 9.92 -9.76
CA ARG A 98 -3.10 10.50 -11.11
C ARG A 98 -4.06 9.83 -12.10
N ALA A 99 -4.21 8.51 -12.02
CA ALA A 99 -5.17 7.81 -12.87
C ALA A 99 -6.61 8.18 -12.47
N ILE A 100 -6.90 8.36 -11.18
CA ILE A 100 -8.20 8.86 -10.72
C ILE A 100 -8.44 10.28 -11.25
N GLU A 101 -7.48 11.19 -11.12
CA GLU A 101 -7.56 12.55 -11.68
C GLU A 101 -7.87 12.54 -13.18
N GLN A 102 -7.15 11.73 -13.97
CA GLN A 102 -7.41 11.58 -15.40
C GLN A 102 -8.81 11.03 -15.67
N ARG A 103 -9.25 10.02 -14.90
CA ARG A 103 -10.59 9.45 -15.05
C ARG A 103 -11.70 10.43 -14.70
N CYS A 104 -11.48 11.37 -13.78
CA CYS A 104 -12.44 12.45 -13.52
C CYS A 104 -12.67 13.36 -14.73
N ALA A 105 -11.79 13.37 -15.73
CA ALA A 105 -12.00 14.07 -17.00
C ALA A 105 -12.59 13.15 -18.09
N ASP A 106 -12.09 11.93 -18.19
CA ASP A 106 -12.33 11.06 -19.35
C ASP A 106 -13.51 10.09 -19.18
N ASP A 107 -13.93 9.80 -17.94
CA ASP A 107 -14.82 8.68 -17.62
C ASP A 107 -16.13 9.15 -16.95
N ILE A 108 -17.27 8.83 -17.58
CA ILE A 108 -18.61 9.27 -17.16
C ILE A 108 -18.91 8.83 -15.72
N ALA A 109 -18.48 7.64 -15.30
CA ALA A 109 -18.74 7.15 -13.96
C ALA A 109 -17.96 7.94 -12.90
N PHE A 110 -16.70 8.29 -13.18
CA PHE A 110 -15.91 9.14 -12.28
C PHE A 110 -16.45 10.57 -12.25
N ARG A 111 -16.85 11.13 -13.40
CA ARG A 111 -17.51 12.44 -13.49
C ARG A 111 -18.80 12.48 -12.69
N PHE A 112 -19.65 11.46 -12.81
CA PHE A 112 -20.87 11.31 -12.02
C PHE A 112 -20.57 11.32 -10.52
N LEU A 113 -19.62 10.48 -10.07
CA LEU A 113 -19.23 10.40 -8.66
C LEU A 113 -18.64 11.71 -8.12
N ALA A 114 -17.95 12.44 -9.00
CA ALA A 114 -17.31 13.72 -8.70
C ALA A 114 -18.21 14.94 -8.90
N ALA A 115 -19.48 14.76 -9.29
CA ALA A 115 -20.36 15.87 -9.68
C ALA A 115 -19.68 16.83 -10.69
N ASP A 116 -19.05 16.25 -11.70
CA ASP A 116 -18.25 16.91 -12.74
C ASP A 116 -17.03 17.71 -12.27
N GLN A 117 -16.66 17.61 -11.00
CA GLN A 117 -15.42 18.19 -10.49
C GLN A 117 -14.23 17.29 -10.83
N ALA A 118 -13.06 17.89 -11.03
CA ALA A 118 -11.82 17.17 -11.29
C ALA A 118 -10.78 17.44 -10.19
N PRO A 119 -10.88 16.79 -9.01
CA PRO A 119 -9.87 16.95 -7.97
C PRO A 119 -8.49 16.50 -8.45
N GLY A 120 -7.51 17.39 -8.36
CA GLY A 120 -6.15 17.06 -8.79
C GLY A 120 -5.51 15.94 -7.95
N PHE A 121 -4.50 15.25 -8.50
CA PHE A 121 -3.89 14.09 -7.84
C PHE A 121 -3.33 14.40 -6.45
N ARG A 122 -2.87 15.64 -6.22
CA ARG A 122 -2.34 16.09 -4.93
C ARG A 122 -3.45 16.13 -3.87
N SER A 123 -4.63 16.58 -4.23
CA SER A 123 -5.80 16.64 -3.35
C SER A 123 -6.25 15.23 -2.97
N ILE A 124 -6.40 14.34 -3.95
CA ILE A 124 -6.74 12.92 -3.71
C ILE A 124 -5.69 12.24 -2.85
N SER A 125 -4.41 12.44 -3.15
CA SER A 125 -3.29 11.84 -2.40
C SER A 125 -3.20 12.35 -0.97
N ARG A 126 -3.48 13.64 -0.74
CA ARG A 126 -3.50 14.25 0.60
C ARG A 126 -4.70 13.77 1.40
N PHE A 127 -5.88 13.71 0.77
CA PHE A 127 -7.10 13.18 1.39
C PHE A 127 -6.88 11.73 1.87
N ARG A 128 -6.37 10.85 1.00
CA ARG A 128 -6.09 9.46 1.36
C ARG A 128 -5.07 9.32 2.49
N ARG A 129 -4.02 10.15 2.50
CA ARG A 129 -2.99 10.12 3.56
C ARG A 129 -3.50 10.63 4.90
N ARG A 130 -4.31 11.70 4.89
CA ARG A 130 -4.89 12.27 6.11
C ARG A 130 -5.88 11.31 6.77
N HIS A 131 -6.73 10.69 5.96
CA HIS A 131 -7.87 9.91 6.44
C HIS A 131 -7.62 8.41 6.44
N LEU A 132 -6.35 7.97 6.50
CA LEU A 132 -5.99 6.57 6.28
C LEU A 132 -6.64 5.64 7.31
N ASP A 133 -6.69 6.06 8.57
CA ASP A 133 -7.32 5.29 9.65
C ASP A 133 -8.86 5.25 9.52
N ALA A 134 -9.47 6.39 9.20
CA ALA A 134 -10.91 6.46 8.95
C ALA A 134 -11.32 5.63 7.72
N ILE A 135 -10.48 5.60 6.68
CA ILE A 135 -10.64 4.75 5.51
C ILE A 135 -10.45 3.28 5.89
N ALA A 136 -9.52 2.94 6.78
CA ALA A 136 -9.36 1.59 7.29
C ALA A 136 -10.61 1.14 8.07
N ALA A 137 -11.29 2.04 8.79
CA ALA A 137 -12.55 1.73 9.47
C ALA A 137 -13.70 1.37 8.51
N LEU A 138 -13.62 1.76 7.22
CA LEU A 138 -14.58 1.32 6.19
C LEU A 138 -14.58 -0.20 6.01
N PHE A 139 -13.46 -0.87 6.28
CA PHE A 139 -13.41 -2.33 6.31
C PHE A 139 -14.42 -2.88 7.31
N THR A 140 -14.38 -2.39 8.55
CA THR A 140 -15.31 -2.80 9.61
C THR A 140 -16.75 -2.47 9.23
N GLN A 141 -17.01 -1.30 8.64
CA GLN A 141 -18.36 -0.94 8.16
C GLN A 141 -18.85 -1.88 7.05
N SER A 142 -17.98 -2.26 6.11
CA SER A 142 -18.32 -3.22 5.04
C SER A 142 -18.65 -4.60 5.61
N LEU A 143 -17.95 -5.02 6.67
CA LEU A 143 -18.20 -6.28 7.35
C LEU A 143 -19.54 -6.27 8.09
N HIS A 144 -19.84 -5.18 8.81
CA HIS A 144 -21.15 -5.00 9.46
C HIS A 144 -22.29 -5.02 8.43
N LEU A 145 -22.10 -4.42 7.25
CA LEU A 145 -23.09 -4.50 6.17
C LEU A 145 -23.26 -5.94 5.68
N ALA A 146 -22.17 -6.67 5.45
CA ALA A 146 -22.24 -8.08 5.03
C ALA A 146 -22.93 -8.96 6.09
N GLN A 147 -22.66 -8.71 7.38
CA GLN A 147 -23.32 -9.38 8.50
C GLN A 147 -24.83 -9.10 8.53
N LYS A 148 -25.26 -7.85 8.36
CA LYS A 148 -26.68 -7.48 8.28
C LYS A 148 -27.41 -8.19 7.13
N LEU A 149 -26.71 -8.45 6.02
CA LEU A 149 -27.22 -9.19 4.87
C LEU A 149 -27.11 -10.72 5.02
N GLY A 150 -26.71 -11.22 6.20
CA GLY A 150 -26.58 -12.65 6.47
C GLY A 150 -25.41 -13.34 5.76
N MET A 151 -24.47 -12.57 5.20
CA MET A 151 -23.36 -13.08 4.39
C MET A 151 -22.15 -13.54 5.20
N VAL A 152 -22.21 -13.49 6.53
CA VAL A 152 -21.09 -13.89 7.41
C VAL A 152 -21.62 -14.87 8.44
N LYS A 153 -21.30 -16.14 8.26
CA LYS A 153 -21.55 -17.20 9.26
C LYS A 153 -20.19 -17.70 9.70
N MET A 154 -19.74 -17.37 10.91
CA MET A 154 -18.39 -17.65 11.44
C MET A 154 -18.10 -19.15 11.68
N GLY A 155 -18.53 -20.04 10.79
CA GLY A 155 -18.38 -21.49 10.90
C GLY A 155 -17.01 -21.98 10.42
N ARG A 156 -16.74 -21.91 9.12
CA ARG A 156 -15.43 -22.26 8.54
C ARG A 156 -14.78 -21.00 7.98
N ILE A 157 -13.60 -20.69 8.49
CA ILE A 157 -12.77 -19.58 8.03
C ILE A 157 -11.43 -20.09 7.53
N ALA A 158 -10.83 -19.40 6.57
CA ALA A 158 -9.47 -19.62 6.12
C ALA A 158 -8.62 -18.37 6.37
N LEU A 159 -7.43 -18.56 6.95
CA LEU A 159 -6.41 -17.53 7.11
C LEU A 159 -5.25 -17.85 6.17
N ASP A 160 -4.86 -16.88 5.36
CA ASP A 160 -3.67 -16.99 4.50
C ASP A 160 -3.01 -15.62 4.33
N GLY A 161 -1.75 -15.63 3.92
CA GLY A 161 -0.93 -14.45 3.65
C GLY A 161 -0.50 -14.37 2.19
N THR A 162 -0.29 -13.16 1.70
CA THR A 162 0.20 -12.91 0.35
C THR A 162 1.19 -11.75 0.35
N LYS A 163 2.23 -11.85 -0.48
CA LYS A 163 3.30 -10.84 -0.53
C LYS A 163 2.90 -9.74 -1.50
N LEU A 164 2.80 -8.52 -0.98
CA LEU A 164 2.48 -7.33 -1.76
C LEU A 164 3.70 -6.45 -1.92
N GLU A 165 3.95 -5.97 -3.15
CA GLU A 165 5.05 -5.05 -3.40
C GLU A 165 4.87 -3.76 -2.59
N ALA A 166 5.91 -3.36 -1.88
CA ALA A 166 5.96 -2.07 -1.20
C ALA A 166 6.19 -0.93 -2.20
N ASN A 167 5.86 0.31 -1.83
CA ASN A 167 6.21 1.49 -2.63
C ASN A 167 7.67 1.92 -2.42
N ALA A 168 8.57 0.97 -2.64
CA ALA A 168 10.01 1.12 -2.52
C ALA A 168 10.77 0.21 -3.48
N SER A 169 11.95 0.67 -3.88
CA SER A 169 12.82 -0.11 -4.76
C SER A 169 13.78 -0.95 -3.94
N LYS A 170 13.90 -2.25 -4.27
CA LYS A 170 14.90 -3.15 -3.68
C LYS A 170 16.35 -2.65 -3.86
N HIS A 171 16.61 -1.88 -4.91
CA HIS A 171 17.93 -1.34 -5.21
C HIS A 171 18.32 -0.15 -4.31
N LYS A 172 17.35 0.39 -3.55
CA LYS A 172 17.58 1.41 -2.53
C LYS A 172 17.73 0.83 -1.13
N ALA A 173 17.71 -0.50 -0.99
CA ALA A 173 18.06 -1.14 0.27
C ALA A 173 19.57 -1.06 0.52
N MET A 174 19.96 -0.73 1.74
CA MET A 174 21.37 -0.66 2.15
C MET A 174 21.59 -1.48 3.40
N SER A 175 22.72 -2.18 3.45
CA SER A 175 23.14 -2.94 4.63
C SER A 175 23.64 -2.00 5.73
N TYR A 176 23.41 -2.37 6.99
CA TYR A 176 23.83 -1.63 8.17
C TYR A 176 25.31 -1.23 8.15
N GLY A 177 26.22 -2.12 7.77
CA GLY A 177 27.65 -1.75 7.66
C GLY A 177 27.89 -0.63 6.65
N ARG A 178 27.26 -0.71 5.48
CA ARG A 178 27.39 0.29 4.41
C ARG A 178 26.70 1.62 4.76
N LEU A 179 25.73 1.59 5.67
CA LEU A 179 25.10 2.79 6.22
C LEU A 179 26.11 3.56 7.06
N VAL A 180 26.77 2.88 8.00
CA VAL A 180 27.80 3.47 8.87
C VAL A 180 28.93 4.08 8.02
N ASP A 181 29.48 3.32 7.07
CA ASP A 181 30.57 3.82 6.20
C ASP A 181 30.16 5.09 5.41
N LYS A 182 28.89 5.18 5.00
CA LYS A 182 28.38 6.33 4.24
C LYS A 182 28.03 7.52 5.11
N GLU A 183 27.55 7.28 6.32
CA GLU A 183 27.29 8.30 7.32
C GLU A 183 28.60 9.03 7.63
N GLU A 184 29.66 8.29 7.99
CA GLU A 184 30.99 8.83 8.25
C GLU A 184 31.54 9.64 7.06
N ARG A 185 31.35 9.12 5.84
CA ARG A 185 31.79 9.83 4.62
C ARG A 185 31.03 11.13 4.38
N ILE A 186 29.71 11.15 4.57
CA ILE A 186 28.91 12.37 4.37
C ILE A 186 29.18 13.37 5.49
N GLU A 187 29.39 12.92 6.73
CA GLU A 187 29.82 13.77 7.85
C GLU A 187 31.14 14.47 7.52
N ALA A 188 32.13 13.72 7.00
CA ALA A 188 33.38 14.31 6.53
C ALA A 188 33.18 15.30 5.37
N GLU A 189 32.28 15.02 4.42
CA GLU A 189 31.93 15.93 3.32
C GLU A 189 31.25 17.22 3.81
N VAL A 190 30.38 17.14 4.82
CA VAL A 190 29.73 18.31 5.45
C VAL A 190 30.77 19.14 6.20
N ALA A 191 31.60 18.51 7.03
CA ALA A 191 32.68 19.19 7.76
C ALA A 191 33.66 19.89 6.80
N ALA A 192 33.98 19.26 5.66
CA ALA A 192 34.81 19.88 4.63
C ALA A 192 34.14 21.09 3.95
N LEU A 193 32.82 21.05 3.73
CA LEU A 193 32.06 22.20 3.22
C LEU A 193 32.01 23.34 4.24
N GLU A 194 31.83 23.02 5.52
CA GLU A 194 31.84 24.01 6.61
C GLU A 194 33.21 24.67 6.73
N ALA A 195 34.30 23.89 6.67
CA ALA A 195 35.66 24.42 6.67
C ALA A 195 35.93 25.33 5.46
N LYS A 196 35.43 24.97 4.27
CA LYS A 196 35.53 25.82 3.07
C LYS A 196 34.72 27.11 3.20
N ALA A 197 33.49 27.03 3.72
CA ALA A 197 32.66 28.20 3.95
C ALA A 197 33.30 29.15 4.99
N ALA A 198 33.85 28.61 6.07
CA ALA A 198 34.57 29.38 7.09
C ALA A 198 35.85 30.02 6.53
N ALA A 199 36.61 29.31 5.68
CA ALA A 199 37.79 29.85 5.02
C ALA A 199 37.44 31.02 4.10
N LEU A 200 36.38 30.89 3.28
CA LEU A 200 35.89 31.97 2.40
C LEU A 200 35.47 33.20 3.20
N LEU A 201 34.70 33.03 4.29
CA LEU A 201 34.31 34.13 5.17
C LEU A 201 35.54 34.81 5.81
N ALA A 202 36.55 34.04 6.22
CA ALA A 202 37.80 34.59 6.77
C ALA A 202 38.65 35.31 5.70
N THR A 203 38.51 34.97 4.42
CA THR A 203 39.18 35.68 3.31
C THR A 203 38.44 36.96 2.95
N ASP A 204 37.11 36.96 2.97
CA ASP A 204 36.28 38.17 2.77
C ASP A 204 36.46 39.20 3.91
N GLU A 205 36.68 38.75 5.15
CA GLU A 205 37.04 39.63 6.28
C GLU A 205 38.46 40.22 6.14
N ALA A 206 39.36 39.55 5.42
CA ALA A 206 40.72 40.00 5.17
C ALA A 206 40.84 40.90 3.92
N GLU A 207 39.99 40.69 2.91
CA GLU A 207 39.92 41.46 1.67
C GLU A 207 38.77 42.49 1.70
N GLY A 208 38.79 43.36 2.71
CA GLY A 208 38.01 44.58 2.68
C GLY A 208 38.56 45.59 1.66
N GLN A 209 38.35 45.33 0.36
CA GLN A 209 38.11 46.30 -0.73
C GLN A 209 38.45 45.69 -2.11
N GLY A 210 37.41 45.46 -2.90
CA GLY A 210 37.49 45.41 -4.37
C GLY A 210 37.53 43.99 -4.93
N PHE A 211 36.38 43.55 -5.45
CA PHE A 211 36.16 43.00 -6.80
C PHE A 211 34.91 42.12 -6.77
N GLY A 212 33.92 42.48 -7.59
CA GLY A 212 32.82 41.58 -7.90
C GLY A 212 33.37 40.41 -8.72
N ILE A 213 33.03 39.18 -8.34
CA ILE A 213 33.37 38.00 -9.12
C ILE A 213 32.07 37.37 -9.59
N ASP A 214 31.75 37.62 -10.86
CA ASP A 214 30.98 36.72 -11.68
C ASP A 214 31.78 35.40 -11.79
N GLY A 215 31.27 34.34 -11.18
CA GLY A 215 31.85 33.00 -11.24
C GLY A 215 30.77 31.94 -11.12
N GLU A 216 30.51 31.24 -12.23
CA GLU A 216 29.82 29.95 -12.23
C GLU A 216 30.63 28.93 -11.41
N ASP A 217 30.43 28.85 -10.10
CA ASP A 217 30.42 27.57 -9.38
C ASP A 217 30.05 27.72 -7.90
N THR A 218 29.10 26.88 -7.47
CA THR A 218 28.79 26.50 -6.08
C THR A 218 28.00 27.48 -5.19
N ASP A 219 26.67 27.34 -5.20
CA ASP A 219 25.83 27.61 -4.02
C ASP A 219 26.18 26.59 -2.90
N LEU A 220 27.29 26.85 -2.21
CA LEU A 220 27.79 26.05 -1.08
C LEU A 220 26.73 25.86 0.02
N PRO A 221 25.93 26.89 0.39
CA PRO A 221 24.81 26.71 1.31
C PRO A 221 23.81 25.67 0.82
N ALA A 222 23.35 25.72 -0.43
CA ALA A 222 22.40 24.74 -0.95
C ALA A 222 22.97 23.33 -1.06
N GLU A 223 24.27 23.17 -1.36
CA GLU A 223 24.93 21.85 -1.38
C GLU A 223 25.08 21.27 0.03
N ARG A 224 25.45 22.09 1.01
CA ARG A 224 25.49 21.71 2.43
C ARG A 224 24.10 21.24 2.89
N ASP A 225 23.08 22.03 2.62
CA ASP A 225 21.67 21.73 2.92
C ASP A 225 21.24 20.37 2.37
N ARG A 226 21.63 20.05 1.13
CA ARG A 226 21.35 18.76 0.49
C ARG A 226 22.04 17.61 1.21
N ARG A 227 23.30 17.79 1.65
CA ARG A 227 24.10 16.76 2.33
C ARG A 227 23.66 16.55 3.77
N GLU A 228 23.33 17.61 4.51
CA GLU A 228 22.75 17.52 5.86
C GLU A 228 21.41 16.77 5.83
N LYS A 229 20.51 17.14 4.90
CA LYS A 229 19.23 16.42 4.71
C LYS A 229 19.44 14.96 4.35
N ARG A 230 20.54 14.63 3.66
CA ARG A 230 20.90 13.25 3.33
C ARG A 230 21.47 12.51 4.55
N LEU A 231 22.34 13.16 5.32
CA LEU A 231 22.92 12.62 6.56
C LEU A 231 21.82 12.30 7.57
N ALA A 232 20.91 13.23 7.82
CA ALA A 232 19.76 13.04 8.71
C ALA A 232 18.91 11.82 8.31
N ARG A 233 18.75 11.56 7.00
CA ARG A 233 18.04 10.37 6.50
C ARG A 233 18.82 9.08 6.73
N LEU A 234 20.15 9.09 6.65
CA LEU A 234 20.98 7.92 6.94
C LEU A 234 20.95 7.61 8.44
N GLN A 235 21.11 8.62 9.29
CA GLN A 235 21.03 8.53 10.75
C GLN A 235 19.66 7.99 11.20
N ALA A 236 18.56 8.52 10.65
CA ALA A 236 17.22 8.01 10.95
C ALA A 236 17.05 6.53 10.55
N ALA A 237 17.56 6.13 9.37
CA ALA A 237 17.50 4.74 8.92
C ALA A 237 18.35 3.81 9.81
N ARG A 238 19.50 4.28 10.30
CA ARG A 238 20.36 3.56 11.23
C ARG A 238 19.70 3.38 12.59
N ALA A 239 19.20 4.47 13.17
CA ALA A 239 18.50 4.46 14.45
C ALA A 239 17.29 3.51 14.42
N GLN A 240 16.57 3.44 13.30
CA GLN A 240 15.48 2.47 13.14
C GLN A 240 15.98 1.02 13.13
N ILE A 241 17.05 0.71 12.41
CA ILE A 241 17.61 -0.66 12.41
C ILE A 241 18.08 -1.05 13.83
N GLU A 242 18.70 -0.12 14.55
CA GLU A 242 19.14 -0.33 15.94
C GLU A 242 17.95 -0.54 16.88
N ALA A 243 16.92 0.32 16.80
CA ALA A 243 15.69 0.19 17.58
C ALA A 243 14.98 -1.14 17.33
N GLU A 244 14.80 -1.54 16.08
CA GLU A 244 14.19 -2.83 15.75
C GLU A 244 14.99 -4.03 16.26
N ALA A 245 16.33 -3.95 16.22
CA ALA A 245 17.18 -5.00 16.76
C ALA A 245 17.05 -5.06 18.28
N ALA A 246 16.96 -3.91 18.94
CA ALA A 246 16.74 -3.79 20.38
C ALA A 246 15.35 -4.34 20.79
N ASP A 247 14.28 -4.02 20.05
CA ASP A 247 12.92 -4.51 20.31
C ASP A 247 12.82 -6.03 20.12
N LYS A 248 13.45 -6.57 19.07
CA LYS A 248 13.51 -8.02 18.86
C LYS A 248 14.28 -8.72 19.97
N ALA A 249 15.39 -8.14 20.43
CA ALA A 249 16.16 -8.68 21.53
C ALA A 249 15.39 -8.62 22.85
N ARG A 250 14.68 -7.52 23.09
CA ARG A 250 13.77 -7.34 24.23
C ARG A 250 12.71 -8.42 24.26
N ALA A 251 11.90 -8.51 23.21
CA ALA A 251 10.81 -9.49 23.12
C ALA A 251 11.31 -10.93 23.24
N HIS A 252 12.47 -11.26 22.66
CA HIS A 252 13.05 -12.59 22.79
C HIS A 252 13.54 -12.90 24.21
N ALA A 253 14.16 -11.93 24.89
CA ALA A 253 14.61 -12.09 26.26
C ALA A 253 13.44 -12.17 27.24
N GLU A 254 12.40 -11.35 27.05
CA GLU A 254 11.16 -11.40 27.83
C GLU A 254 10.44 -12.74 27.68
N ASP A 255 10.24 -13.23 26.45
CA ASP A 255 9.62 -14.56 26.21
C ASP A 255 10.48 -15.69 26.81
N LYS A 256 11.81 -15.60 26.70
CA LYS A 256 12.72 -16.59 27.29
C LYS A 256 12.63 -16.60 28.82
N GLU A 257 12.56 -15.44 29.46
CA GLU A 257 12.46 -15.34 30.91
C GLU A 257 11.08 -15.75 31.41
N ARG A 258 9.99 -15.34 30.73
CA ARG A 258 8.63 -15.83 31.03
C ARG A 258 8.58 -17.36 30.99
N ARG A 259 9.16 -17.99 29.95
CA ARG A 259 9.25 -19.46 29.86
C ARG A 259 10.09 -20.10 30.97
N ARG A 260 11.10 -19.39 31.50
CA ARG A 260 11.92 -19.87 32.61
C ARG A 260 11.15 -19.81 33.92
N GLN A 261 10.46 -18.70 34.17
CA GLN A 261 9.60 -18.49 35.32
C GLN A 261 8.42 -19.48 35.36
N GLU A 262 7.76 -19.71 34.22
CA GLU A 262 6.72 -20.74 34.08
C GLU A 262 7.21 -22.14 34.50
N ARG A 263 8.45 -22.51 34.15
CA ARG A 263 9.05 -23.80 34.56
C ARG A 263 9.42 -23.84 36.03
N ALA A 264 9.77 -22.69 36.60
CA ALA A 264 10.14 -22.55 38.00
C ALA A 264 8.95 -22.29 38.93
N SER A 265 7.73 -22.15 38.39
CA SER A 265 6.54 -21.70 39.15
C SER A 265 6.78 -20.39 39.91
N ALA A 266 7.54 -19.48 39.29
CA ALA A 266 7.79 -18.14 39.78
C ALA A 266 6.98 -17.13 38.94
N ASP A 267 6.65 -15.98 39.52
CA ASP A 267 5.96 -14.89 38.82
C ASP A 267 6.59 -13.56 39.27
N ASP A 268 7.52 -13.06 38.46
CA ASP A 268 8.21 -11.79 38.72
C ASP A 268 8.33 -11.02 37.41
N GLU A 269 7.34 -10.16 37.16
CA GLU A 269 7.27 -9.36 35.95
C GLU A 269 8.42 -8.34 35.84
N GLN A 270 8.98 -7.88 36.96
CA GLN A 270 10.10 -6.95 36.95
C GLN A 270 11.38 -7.61 36.45
N THR A 271 11.61 -8.88 36.75
CA THR A 271 12.78 -9.60 36.20
C THR A 271 12.64 -9.89 34.71
N VAL A 272 11.41 -10.08 34.21
CA VAL A 272 11.14 -10.21 32.77
C VAL A 272 11.48 -8.92 32.03
N THR A 273 10.99 -7.77 32.53
CA THR A 273 11.26 -6.46 31.91
C THR A 273 12.74 -6.10 31.98
N ASN A 274 13.40 -6.30 33.13
CA ASN A 274 14.83 -6.06 33.29
C ASN A 274 15.69 -6.91 32.33
N ALA A 275 15.31 -8.17 32.11
CA ALA A 275 15.97 -9.04 31.13
C ALA A 275 15.79 -8.51 29.69
N GLY A 276 14.58 -8.02 29.37
CA GLY A 276 14.26 -7.35 28.12
C GLY A 276 15.11 -6.11 27.87
N GLU A 277 15.18 -5.19 28.83
CA GLU A 277 15.95 -3.95 28.73
C GLU A 277 17.46 -4.21 28.62
N THR A 278 17.99 -5.15 29.40
CA THR A 278 19.40 -5.54 29.34
C THR A 278 19.78 -6.11 27.97
N ALA A 279 18.89 -6.92 27.37
CA ALA A 279 19.10 -7.49 26.05
C ALA A 279 19.02 -6.41 24.96
N ALA A 280 18.07 -5.47 25.08
CA ALA A 280 17.94 -4.33 24.18
C ALA A 280 19.22 -3.47 24.14
N ALA A 281 19.75 -3.10 25.32
CA ALA A 281 20.93 -2.25 25.43
C ALA A 281 22.23 -2.89 24.88
N LYS A 282 22.35 -4.22 24.96
CA LYS A 282 23.54 -4.94 24.48
C LYS A 282 23.48 -5.30 22.99
N THR A 283 22.31 -5.22 22.36
CA THR A 283 22.14 -5.73 21.00
C THR A 283 22.67 -4.74 19.98
N ARG A 284 23.51 -5.22 19.08
CA ARG A 284 23.91 -4.51 17.86
C ARG A 284 23.38 -5.22 16.61
N PRO A 285 22.82 -4.49 15.64
CA PRO A 285 22.39 -5.08 14.37
C PRO A 285 23.54 -5.79 13.65
N LYS A 286 23.24 -6.87 12.94
CA LYS A 286 24.23 -7.54 12.10
C LYS A 286 24.61 -6.62 10.91
N PRO A 287 25.88 -6.58 10.47
CA PRO A 287 26.32 -5.71 9.37
C PRO A 287 25.54 -5.92 8.05
N LYS A 288 25.05 -7.14 7.81
CA LYS A 288 24.28 -7.50 6.61
C LYS A 288 22.78 -7.18 6.70
N THR A 289 22.28 -6.76 7.86
CA THR A 289 20.86 -6.38 8.03
C THR A 289 20.57 -5.22 7.10
N GLN A 290 19.54 -5.34 6.26
CA GLN A 290 19.20 -4.31 5.27
C GLN A 290 17.94 -3.57 5.68
N ALA A 291 17.95 -2.25 5.50
CA ALA A 291 16.75 -1.42 5.51
C ALA A 291 16.64 -0.64 4.22
N ASN A 292 15.42 -0.26 3.88
CA ASN A 292 15.13 0.53 2.69
C ASN A 292 14.91 2.00 3.05
N PHE A 293 15.67 2.92 2.47
CA PHE A 293 15.50 4.36 2.78
C PHE A 293 14.16 4.93 2.36
N THR A 294 13.52 4.34 1.36
CA THR A 294 12.26 4.88 0.83
C THR A 294 11.05 4.35 1.57
N ASP A 295 11.14 3.16 2.14
CA ASP A 295 10.07 2.53 2.92
C ASP A 295 10.70 1.61 3.98
N PRO A 296 11.11 2.18 5.13
CA PRO A 296 11.94 1.48 6.12
C PRO A 296 11.31 0.23 6.73
N ASP A 297 9.99 0.17 6.82
CA ASP A 297 9.28 -0.95 7.46
C ASP A 297 9.14 -2.15 6.53
N SER A 298 9.21 -1.93 5.21
CA SER A 298 9.13 -3.00 4.22
C SER A 298 10.34 -3.94 4.29
N ARG A 299 10.16 -5.21 3.90
CA ARG A 299 11.23 -6.24 3.93
C ARG A 299 11.45 -6.85 2.56
N ILE A 300 12.51 -7.66 2.42
CA ILE A 300 12.83 -8.37 1.17
C ILE A 300 12.59 -9.88 1.36
N PRO A 301 11.32 -10.34 1.39
CA PRO A 301 11.03 -11.76 1.38
C PRO A 301 11.25 -12.38 0.00
N LYS A 302 11.36 -13.70 -0.01
CA LYS A 302 11.28 -14.50 -1.23
C LYS A 302 9.79 -14.69 -1.59
N ASN A 303 9.42 -14.35 -2.82
CA ASN A 303 8.06 -14.55 -3.34
C ASN A 303 7.79 -16.03 -3.66
N SER A 304 6.52 -16.40 -3.92
CA SER A 304 6.13 -17.73 -4.40
C SER A 304 6.93 -18.17 -5.63
N ASP A 305 7.24 -17.23 -6.51
CA ASP A 305 7.97 -17.46 -7.78
C ASP A 305 9.49 -17.54 -7.57
N GLY A 306 9.94 -17.46 -6.32
CA GLY A 306 11.34 -17.51 -5.94
C GLY A 306 12.11 -16.19 -6.08
N ALA A 307 11.50 -15.15 -6.66
CA ALA A 307 12.09 -13.82 -6.77
C ALA A 307 12.10 -13.07 -5.42
N TYR A 308 13.15 -12.29 -5.17
CA TYR A 308 13.21 -11.38 -4.03
C TYR A 308 12.59 -10.03 -4.40
N ILE A 309 11.54 -9.66 -3.68
CA ILE A 309 10.79 -8.41 -3.88
C ILE A 309 10.79 -7.61 -2.58
N GLN A 310 10.81 -6.27 -2.68
CA GLN A 310 10.56 -5.41 -1.52
C GLN A 310 9.05 -5.43 -1.26
N ALA A 311 8.63 -5.99 -0.13
CA ALA A 311 7.25 -6.33 0.10
C ALA A 311 6.83 -6.28 1.57
N TYR A 312 5.52 -6.30 1.74
CA TYR A 312 4.81 -6.58 2.98
C TYR A 312 4.09 -7.93 2.86
N ASP A 313 3.87 -8.63 3.97
CA ASP A 313 3.05 -9.84 4.02
C ASP A 313 1.64 -9.48 4.46
N ALA A 314 0.73 -9.40 3.51
CA ALA A 314 -0.66 -9.03 3.71
C ALA A 314 -1.50 -10.27 4.00
N GLN A 315 -2.14 -10.29 5.16
CA GLN A 315 -2.94 -11.41 5.64
C GLN A 315 -4.42 -11.11 5.55
N ALA A 316 -5.22 -12.12 5.23
CA ALA A 316 -6.67 -12.03 5.34
C ALA A 316 -7.26 -13.28 5.98
N VAL A 317 -8.35 -13.07 6.72
CA VAL A 317 -9.24 -14.12 7.20
C VAL A 317 -10.52 -14.03 6.39
N VAL A 318 -10.94 -15.14 5.81
CA VAL A 318 -12.05 -15.19 4.86
C VAL A 318 -13.05 -16.26 5.28
N ASP A 319 -14.33 -15.90 5.27
CA ASP A 319 -15.46 -16.82 5.44
C ASP A 319 -15.60 -17.80 4.26
N ALA A 320 -15.92 -19.06 4.53
CA ALA A 320 -16.03 -20.08 3.50
C ALA A 320 -17.28 -19.99 2.63
N GLU A 321 -18.40 -19.46 3.14
CA GLU A 321 -19.70 -19.51 2.47
C GLU A 321 -19.82 -18.41 1.40
N HIS A 322 -19.55 -17.16 1.79
CA HIS A 322 -19.69 -16.01 0.89
C HIS A 322 -18.36 -15.39 0.48
N GLN A 323 -17.23 -15.92 0.99
CA GLN A 323 -15.88 -15.40 0.73
C GLN A 323 -15.74 -13.93 1.15
N VAL A 324 -16.42 -13.53 2.24
CA VAL A 324 -16.28 -12.21 2.84
C VAL A 324 -14.99 -12.19 3.68
N SER A 325 -14.18 -11.15 3.52
CA SER A 325 -13.00 -10.92 4.35
C SER A 325 -13.45 -10.38 5.71
N THR A 326 -13.15 -11.11 6.77
CA THR A 326 -13.55 -10.81 8.15
C THR A 326 -12.43 -10.15 8.96
N ALA A 327 -11.17 -10.37 8.57
CA ALA A 327 -10.03 -9.63 9.09
C ALA A 327 -8.99 -9.43 8.00
N ALA A 328 -8.29 -8.29 8.03
CA ALA A 328 -7.24 -7.95 7.08
C ALA A 328 -6.15 -7.17 7.80
N ASP A 329 -4.91 -7.65 7.69
CA ASP A 329 -3.77 -7.02 8.34
C ASP A 329 -2.49 -7.19 7.54
N VAL A 330 -1.47 -6.41 7.89
CA VAL A 330 -0.17 -6.46 7.23
C VAL A 330 0.91 -6.72 8.27
N THR A 331 1.85 -7.59 7.93
CA THR A 331 3.04 -7.89 8.75
C THR A 331 4.30 -7.82 7.89
N THR A 332 5.44 -7.59 8.53
CA THR A 332 6.73 -7.42 7.83
C THR A 332 7.65 -8.63 7.99
N ASN A 333 7.41 -9.49 8.98
CA ASN A 333 8.36 -10.52 9.35
C ASN A 333 7.65 -11.77 9.87
N GLU A 334 7.08 -12.56 8.95
CA GLU A 334 6.51 -13.85 9.32
C GLU A 334 7.34 -15.00 8.79
N GLN A 335 8.25 -15.49 9.62
CA GLN A 335 8.83 -16.82 9.43
C GLN A 335 7.92 -17.84 10.13
N VAL A 336 7.35 -18.75 9.34
CA VAL A 336 6.66 -19.92 9.89
C VAL A 336 7.73 -20.78 10.58
N PRO A 337 7.64 -21.01 11.90
CA PRO A 337 8.62 -21.84 12.59
C PRO A 337 8.57 -23.26 12.02
N PRO A 338 9.74 -23.93 11.88
CA PRO A 338 9.76 -25.31 11.43
C PRO A 338 8.91 -26.16 12.38
N ALA A 339 8.11 -27.06 11.82
CA ALA A 339 7.25 -27.92 12.62
C ALA A 339 8.12 -28.71 13.62
N PRO A 340 7.91 -28.57 14.94
CA PRO A 340 8.72 -29.27 15.94
C PRO A 340 8.65 -30.78 15.68
N ARG A 341 9.70 -31.52 16.04
CA ARG A 341 9.75 -33.00 15.99
C ARG A 341 9.48 -33.58 17.40
N GLY A 342 8.97 -34.82 17.50
CA GLY A 342 8.71 -35.47 18.79
C GLY A 342 7.39 -35.08 19.48
N ARG A 343 7.28 -35.28 20.80
CA ARG A 343 6.10 -34.84 21.59
C ARG A 343 6.06 -33.31 21.63
N LEU A 344 4.89 -32.72 21.39
CA LEU A 344 4.75 -31.26 21.46
C LEU A 344 4.85 -30.82 22.94
N PRO A 345 5.74 -29.89 23.31
CA PRO A 345 5.76 -29.36 24.67
C PRO A 345 4.48 -28.58 24.96
N ALA A 346 4.06 -28.54 26.23
CA ALA A 346 2.89 -27.75 26.66
C ALA A 346 3.07 -26.25 26.34
N SER A 347 4.30 -25.75 26.46
CA SER A 347 4.71 -24.39 26.12
C SER A 347 4.88 -24.12 24.61
N ALA A 348 4.45 -25.03 23.72
CA ALA A 348 4.54 -24.81 22.29
C ALA A 348 3.64 -23.66 21.85
N THR A 349 4.17 -22.76 21.04
CA THR A 349 3.46 -21.60 20.50
C THR A 349 2.31 -22.03 19.57
N LEU A 350 1.32 -21.16 19.37
CA LEU A 350 0.23 -21.40 18.42
C LEU A 350 0.76 -21.69 16.99
N LYS A 351 1.84 -21.01 16.58
CA LYS A 351 2.49 -21.20 15.28
C LYS A 351 3.13 -22.58 15.16
N GLU A 352 3.85 -23.05 16.18
CA GLU A 352 4.43 -24.40 16.21
C GLU A 352 3.36 -25.51 16.23
N ARG A 353 2.27 -25.28 16.98
CA ARG A 353 1.09 -26.16 17.01
C ARG A 353 0.46 -26.25 15.62
N MET A 354 0.29 -25.11 14.93
CA MET A 354 -0.24 -25.07 13.56
C MET A 354 0.70 -25.75 12.57
N ALA A 355 2.01 -25.47 12.64
CA ALA A 355 3.01 -26.13 11.80
C ALA A 355 3.01 -27.65 11.98
N ARG A 356 2.79 -28.16 13.21
CA ARG A 356 2.59 -29.59 13.45
C ARG A 356 1.28 -30.09 12.83
N LYS A 357 0.16 -29.37 13.02
CA LYS A 357 -1.16 -29.75 12.50
C LYS A 357 -1.13 -29.93 10.97
N LEU A 358 -0.43 -29.03 10.26
CA LEU A 358 -0.26 -29.07 8.80
C LEU A 358 0.56 -30.27 8.28
N ARG A 359 1.27 -31.01 9.14
CA ARG A 359 1.97 -32.24 8.72
C ARG A 359 1.03 -33.45 8.65
N ASN A 360 -0.03 -33.46 9.44
CA ASN A 360 -0.95 -34.60 9.54
C ASN A 360 -1.91 -34.65 8.34
N LYS A 361 -2.32 -35.85 7.90
CA LYS A 361 -3.27 -36.02 6.77
C LYS A 361 -4.57 -35.19 6.95
N PRO A 362 -5.26 -35.20 8.11
CA PRO A 362 -6.45 -34.38 8.30
C PRO A 362 -6.17 -32.88 8.24
N GLY A 363 -5.01 -32.45 8.76
CA GLY A 363 -4.60 -31.04 8.70
C GLY A 363 -4.29 -30.57 7.29
N LYS A 364 -3.63 -31.41 6.48
CA LYS A 364 -3.42 -31.15 5.05
C LYS A 364 -4.73 -31.07 4.28
N ALA A 365 -5.67 -31.98 4.55
CA ALA A 365 -7.00 -31.98 3.93
C ALA A 365 -7.81 -30.74 4.33
N ALA A 366 -7.72 -30.28 5.59
CA ALA A 366 -8.33 -29.03 6.01
C ALA A 366 -7.67 -27.82 5.32
N TYR A 367 -6.34 -27.80 5.25
CA TYR A 367 -5.58 -26.71 4.63
C TYR A 367 -5.80 -26.62 3.11
N SER A 368 -6.07 -27.73 2.41
CA SER A 368 -6.36 -27.69 0.97
C SER A 368 -7.62 -26.91 0.61
N TRP A 369 -8.56 -26.72 1.55
CA TRP A 369 -9.75 -25.87 1.34
C TRP A 369 -9.40 -24.40 1.11
N ARG A 370 -8.16 -23.96 1.41
CA ARG A 370 -7.71 -22.59 1.13
C ARG A 370 -7.90 -22.20 -0.34
N LYS A 371 -7.75 -23.16 -1.26
CA LYS A 371 -7.93 -22.99 -2.70
C LYS A 371 -9.34 -22.57 -3.10
N ALA A 372 -10.33 -22.95 -2.31
CA ALA A 372 -11.74 -22.63 -2.55
C ALA A 372 -12.22 -21.40 -1.74
N ILE A 373 -11.52 -21.04 -0.67
CA ILE A 373 -11.95 -19.99 0.27
C ILE A 373 -11.17 -18.70 0.07
N VAL A 374 -9.88 -18.69 0.42
CA VAL A 374 -9.06 -17.46 0.51
C VAL A 374 -8.26 -17.17 -0.76
N GLU A 375 -7.77 -18.19 -1.47
CA GLU A 375 -7.04 -17.97 -2.74
C GLU A 375 -7.88 -17.24 -3.80
N PRO A 376 -9.19 -17.54 -3.99
CA PRO A 376 -10.02 -16.77 -4.92
C PRO A 376 -10.20 -15.30 -4.50
N VAL A 377 -10.22 -15.03 -3.19
CA VAL A 377 -10.29 -13.66 -2.66
C VAL A 377 -9.03 -12.88 -3.01
N PHE A 378 -7.85 -13.46 -2.78
CA PHE A 378 -6.59 -12.88 -3.23
C PHE A 378 -6.54 -12.73 -4.75
N GLY A 379 -6.96 -13.74 -5.50
CA GLY A 379 -7.09 -13.68 -6.95
C GLY A 379 -7.91 -12.47 -7.41
N GLN A 380 -9.06 -12.22 -6.79
CA GLN A 380 -9.89 -11.04 -7.07
C GLN A 380 -9.20 -9.73 -6.66
N MET A 381 -8.62 -9.64 -5.46
CA MET A 381 -7.97 -8.41 -5.00
C MET A 381 -6.77 -8.04 -5.88
N MET A 382 -5.99 -9.02 -6.30
CA MET A 382 -4.87 -8.81 -7.19
C MET A 382 -5.32 -8.44 -8.60
N THR A 383 -6.16 -9.25 -9.23
CA THR A 383 -6.51 -9.07 -10.64
C THR A 383 -7.60 -8.04 -10.87
N CYS A 384 -8.66 -8.05 -10.04
CA CYS A 384 -9.82 -7.19 -10.19
C CYS A 384 -9.70 -5.83 -9.50
N GLN A 385 -8.77 -5.67 -8.55
CA GLN A 385 -8.55 -4.40 -7.84
C GLN A 385 -7.12 -3.87 -8.03
N ASN A 386 -6.31 -4.55 -8.86
CA ASN A 386 -4.91 -4.22 -9.11
C ASN A 386 -4.09 -4.19 -7.81
N GLY A 387 -4.36 -5.08 -6.86
CA GLY A 387 -3.83 -5.04 -5.49
C GLY A 387 -2.39 -5.48 -5.31
N HIS A 388 -1.64 -5.79 -6.37
CA HIS A 388 -0.28 -6.36 -6.30
C HIS A 388 0.76 -5.47 -5.60
N ARG A 389 0.54 -4.15 -5.59
CA ARG A 389 1.44 -3.16 -5.03
C ARG A 389 0.71 -2.18 -4.13
N LEU A 390 1.27 -1.93 -2.96
CA LEU A 390 0.82 -0.90 -2.03
C LEU A 390 1.36 0.48 -2.45
N LEU A 391 0.54 1.52 -2.33
CA LEU A 391 0.82 2.90 -2.72
C LEU A 391 1.35 3.76 -1.56
N PRO A 392 0.80 3.69 -0.33
CA PRO A 392 1.43 4.31 0.82
C PRO A 392 2.75 3.60 1.19
N ARG A 393 3.54 4.28 2.00
CA ARG A 393 4.78 3.77 2.59
C ARG A 393 4.58 3.69 4.09
N GLY A 394 5.41 2.89 4.74
CA GLY A 394 5.29 2.59 6.16
C GLY A 394 4.20 1.57 6.46
N GLU A 395 4.31 0.92 7.61
CA GLU A 395 3.45 -0.18 8.01
C GLU A 395 1.97 0.25 8.14
N ASP A 396 1.70 1.38 8.79
CA ASP A 396 0.33 1.87 8.98
C ASP A 396 -0.34 2.19 7.63
N GLY A 397 0.40 2.84 6.74
CA GLY A 397 -0.04 3.14 5.39
C GLY A 397 -0.38 1.87 4.59
N ALA A 398 0.51 0.89 4.64
CA ALA A 398 0.33 -0.44 4.03
C ALA A 398 -0.91 -1.15 4.59
N ARG A 399 -1.07 -1.15 5.92
CA ARG A 399 -2.19 -1.75 6.64
C ARG A 399 -3.53 -1.10 6.26
N GLY A 400 -3.60 0.22 6.24
CA GLY A 400 -4.83 0.93 5.86
C GLY A 400 -5.23 0.71 4.41
N GLU A 401 -4.27 0.68 3.47
CA GLU A 401 -4.59 0.36 2.07
C GLU A 401 -5.03 -1.09 1.89
N TRP A 402 -4.40 -2.03 2.59
CA TRP A 402 -4.82 -3.44 2.55
C TRP A 402 -6.24 -3.62 3.08
N ARG A 403 -6.59 -2.94 4.17
CA ARG A 403 -7.96 -2.91 4.70
C ARG A 403 -8.94 -2.27 3.72
N LEU A 404 -8.55 -1.21 3.02
CA LEU A 404 -9.38 -0.62 1.96
C LEU A 404 -9.62 -1.59 0.79
N LEU A 405 -8.58 -2.33 0.35
CA LEU A 405 -8.73 -3.37 -0.67
C LEU A 405 -9.69 -4.46 -0.21
N ALA A 406 -9.58 -4.90 1.06
CA ALA A 406 -10.48 -5.89 1.64
C ALA A 406 -11.92 -5.35 1.78
N ALA A 407 -12.08 -4.08 2.14
CA ALA A 407 -13.39 -3.43 2.18
C ALA A 407 -14.04 -3.42 0.78
N CYS A 408 -13.28 -3.00 -0.24
CA CYS A 408 -13.75 -3.00 -1.62
C CYS A 408 -14.04 -4.42 -2.13
N HIS A 409 -13.30 -5.43 -1.67
CA HIS A 409 -13.63 -6.83 -1.95
C HIS A 409 -15.00 -7.20 -1.39
N ASN A 410 -15.24 -6.92 -0.11
CA ASN A 410 -16.52 -7.17 0.57
C ASN A 410 -17.67 -6.45 -0.12
N LEU A 411 -17.50 -5.18 -0.48
CA LEU A 411 -18.49 -4.40 -1.21
C LEU A 411 -18.85 -5.05 -2.56
N ARG A 412 -17.87 -5.57 -3.30
CA ARG A 412 -18.16 -6.31 -4.54
C ARG A 412 -18.96 -7.58 -4.29
N LYS A 413 -18.70 -8.29 -3.19
CA LYS A 413 -19.49 -9.48 -2.80
C LYS A 413 -20.92 -9.08 -2.46
N ILE A 414 -21.10 -8.00 -1.72
CA ILE A 414 -22.42 -7.46 -1.35
C ILE A 414 -23.21 -7.08 -2.59
N VAL A 415 -22.61 -6.31 -3.53
CA VAL A 415 -23.25 -5.94 -4.80
C VAL A 415 -23.67 -7.18 -5.60
N ARG A 416 -22.83 -8.22 -5.63
CA ARG A 416 -23.15 -9.46 -6.34
C ARG A 416 -24.26 -10.27 -5.68
N HIS A 417 -24.34 -10.22 -4.35
CA HIS A 417 -25.31 -10.98 -3.56
C HIS A 417 -26.69 -10.31 -3.54
N ALA A 418 -26.73 -9.02 -3.21
CA ALA A 418 -27.96 -8.28 -2.99
C ALA A 418 -28.42 -7.47 -4.22
N GLY A 419 -27.57 -7.35 -5.25
CA GLY A 419 -27.83 -6.52 -6.43
C GLY A 419 -27.43 -5.05 -6.24
N LEU A 420 -27.44 -4.29 -7.33
CA LEU A 420 -27.03 -2.87 -7.35
C LEU A 420 -28.06 -1.93 -6.71
N THR A 421 -29.30 -2.40 -6.49
CA THR A 421 -30.40 -1.68 -5.86
C THR A 421 -30.57 -2.02 -4.38
N ALA A 422 -29.72 -2.87 -3.82
CA ALA A 422 -29.82 -3.39 -2.45
C ALA A 422 -29.85 -2.31 -1.35
N LEU A 423 -29.30 -1.13 -1.64
CA LEU A 423 -29.19 -0.02 -0.69
C LEU A 423 -30.32 1.01 -0.83
N ALA A 424 -31.29 0.76 -1.72
CA ALA A 424 -32.42 1.65 -1.97
C ALA A 424 -33.63 1.42 -1.03
N GLY A 425 -33.45 0.66 0.04
CA GLY A 425 -34.47 0.35 1.05
C GLY A 425 -34.31 1.18 2.32
#